data_AF-A0A258ZG44-F1
#
_entry.id   AF-A0A258ZG44-F1
#
_cell.length_a   1.000
_cell.length_b   1.000
_cell.length_c   1.000
_cell.angle_alpha   90.00
_cell.angle_beta   90.00
_cell.angle_gamma   90.00
#
_symmetry.space_group_name_H-M   'P 1'
#
loop_
_entity.id
_entity.type
_entity.pdbx_description
1 polymer ?
#
loop_
_entity_poly.entity_id
_entity_poly.type
_entity_poly.pdbx_seq_one_letter_code
_entity_poly.pdbx_strand_id
1 'polypeptide(L)'
;MKLNINVVLVSMCLLSPAAMATEPLAFQGVMRDLGKHMQTVAGAIANEDWPLVEKTAQLIGEHPKPSVLERARIFAFVGSNLGKFKEFDKQTHEGAHEMAHAAAEKDGVRVINALQKVQLGCLGCHQNFRAGFVKHFYSK
;
A
#
# COMPACT_ATOMS: atom_id res chain seq x y z
N MET A 1 60.04 37.26 31.29
CA MET A 1 59.02 37.54 30.25
C MET A 1 58.44 36.20 29.83
N LYS A 2 57.21 35.89 30.27
CA LYS A 2 56.54 34.59 30.08
C LYS A 2 55.69 34.65 28.80
N LEU A 3 55.78 33.66 27.93
CA LEU A 3 54.85 33.49 26.82
C LEU A 3 54.21 32.11 26.92
N ASN A 4 53.02 32.06 27.52
CA ASN A 4 52.19 30.87 27.60
C ASN A 4 51.34 30.80 26.33
N ILE A 5 51.61 29.84 25.46
CA ILE A 5 50.78 29.57 24.28
C ILE A 5 49.69 28.58 24.70
N ASN A 6 48.51 29.09 25.01
CA ASN A 6 47.30 28.28 25.18
C ASN A 6 46.75 27.93 23.80
N VAL A 7 46.96 26.68 23.37
CA VAL A 7 46.27 26.11 22.21
C VAL A 7 44.85 25.76 22.64
N VAL A 8 43.89 26.59 22.26
CA VAL A 8 42.46 26.31 22.42
C VAL A 8 42.06 25.35 21.31
N LEU A 9 41.81 24.08 21.66
CA LEU A 9 41.16 23.13 20.77
C LEU A 9 39.69 23.53 20.58
N VAL A 10 39.35 24.03 19.39
CA VAL A 10 37.96 24.20 18.97
C VAL A 10 37.45 22.84 18.47
N SER A 11 36.70 22.13 19.32
CA SER A 11 35.94 20.96 18.90
C SER A 11 34.83 21.39 17.95
N MET A 12 35.05 21.17 16.65
CA MET A 12 34.03 21.34 15.62
C MET A 12 33.01 20.21 15.76
N CYS A 13 31.86 20.54 16.35
CA CYS A 13 30.74 19.61 16.51
C CYS A 13 30.18 19.31 15.11
N LEU A 14 30.54 18.15 14.56
CA LEU A 14 29.94 17.63 13.33
C LEU A 14 28.48 17.29 13.64
N LEU A 15 27.55 18.17 13.27
CA LEU A 15 26.14 17.80 13.18
C LEU A 15 26.02 16.74 12.09
N SER A 16 25.93 15.47 12.50
CA SER A 16 25.44 14.41 11.64
C SER A 16 24.01 14.78 11.24
N PRO A 17 23.66 14.82 9.94
CA PRO A 17 22.27 14.80 9.56
C PRO A 17 21.74 13.45 10.03
N ALA A 18 21.04 13.44 11.17
CA ALA A 18 20.16 12.33 11.47
C ALA A 18 19.25 12.21 10.25
N ALA A 19 19.39 11.12 9.50
CA ALA A 19 18.44 10.76 8.47
C ALA A 19 17.09 10.69 9.18
N MET A 20 16.30 11.76 9.07
CA MET A 20 14.94 11.75 9.58
C MET A 20 14.25 10.63 8.83
N ALA A 21 13.97 9.52 9.54
CA ALA A 21 13.14 8.48 8.99
C ALA A 21 11.83 9.15 8.61
N THR A 22 11.60 9.32 7.30
CA THR A 22 10.36 9.89 6.80
C THR A 22 9.26 8.96 7.24
N GLU A 23 8.32 9.48 8.04
CA GLU A 23 7.15 8.72 8.48
C GLU A 23 6.51 7.99 7.30
N PRO A 24 6.11 6.72 7.46
CA PRO A 24 5.54 5.98 6.36
C PRO A 24 4.31 6.67 5.78
N LEU A 25 4.26 6.77 4.44
CA LEU A 25 3.07 7.24 3.74
C LEU A 25 1.81 6.49 4.21
N ALA A 26 0.69 7.19 4.33
CA ALA A 26 -0.59 6.59 4.70
C ALA A 26 -0.98 5.44 3.76
N PHE A 27 -0.59 5.54 2.48
CA PHE A 27 -0.75 4.50 1.47
C PHE A 27 -0.14 3.15 1.88
N GLN A 28 1.00 3.12 2.59
CA GLN A 28 1.55 1.85 3.08
C GLN A 28 0.63 1.20 4.12
N GLY A 29 0.01 2.01 4.98
CA GLY A 29 -1.01 1.54 5.93
C GLY A 29 -2.18 0.90 5.20
N VAL A 30 -2.72 1.59 4.19
CA VAL A 30 -3.81 1.06 3.33
C VAL A 30 -3.42 -0.28 2.70
N MET A 31 -2.25 -0.37 2.07
CA MET A 31 -1.80 -1.61 1.44
C MET A 31 -1.63 -2.78 2.43
N ARG A 32 -1.20 -2.50 3.66
CA ARG A 32 -1.11 -3.50 4.73
C ARG A 32 -2.50 -3.99 5.16
N ASP A 33 -3.45 -3.08 5.32
CA ASP A 33 -4.79 -3.43 5.76
C ASP A 33 -5.55 -4.18 4.67
N LEU A 34 -5.40 -3.78 3.40
CA LEU A 34 -5.84 -4.58 2.25
C LEU A 34 -5.25 -6.00 2.27
N GLY A 35 -3.95 -6.14 2.55
CA GLY A 35 -3.30 -7.45 2.68
C GLY A 35 -3.93 -8.33 3.77
N LYS A 36 -4.33 -7.76 4.90
CA LYS A 36 -5.06 -8.49 5.96
C LYS A 36 -6.45 -8.89 5.50
N HIS A 37 -7.18 -8.00 4.84
CA HIS A 37 -8.51 -8.29 4.30
C HIS A 37 -8.48 -9.44 3.28
N MET A 38 -7.44 -9.51 2.44
CA MET A 38 -7.25 -10.64 1.53
C MET A 38 -7.08 -11.97 2.27
N GLN A 39 -6.35 -11.99 3.40
CA GLN A 39 -6.21 -13.19 4.23
C GLN A 39 -7.55 -13.59 4.86
N THR A 40 -8.29 -12.62 5.39
CA THR A 40 -9.63 -12.83 5.96
C THR A 40 -10.60 -13.40 4.92
N VAL A 41 -10.67 -12.83 3.72
CA VAL A 41 -11.54 -13.32 2.64
C VAL A 41 -11.19 -14.75 2.26
N ALA A 42 -9.91 -15.08 2.08
CA ALA A 42 -9.51 -16.43 1.72
C ALA A 42 -9.94 -17.46 2.78
N GLY A 43 -9.76 -17.14 4.05
CA GLY A 43 -10.24 -17.98 5.16
C GLY A 43 -11.77 -18.09 5.21
N ALA A 44 -12.48 -16.98 5.01
CA ALA A 44 -13.94 -16.95 5.00
C ALA A 44 -14.52 -17.80 3.86
N ILE A 45 -13.94 -17.72 2.65
CA ILE A 45 -14.33 -18.56 1.50
C ILE A 45 -14.14 -20.04 1.81
N ALA A 46 -13.00 -20.41 2.41
CA ALA A 46 -12.72 -21.81 2.75
C ALA A 46 -13.72 -22.41 3.78
N ASN A 47 -14.38 -21.56 4.56
CA ASN A 47 -15.40 -21.95 5.53
C ASN A 47 -16.83 -21.64 5.05
N GLU A 48 -16.99 -21.14 3.81
CA GLU A 48 -18.26 -20.68 3.26
C GLU A 48 -18.98 -19.63 4.13
N ASP A 49 -18.21 -18.80 4.87
CA ASP A 49 -18.72 -17.69 5.67
C ASP A 49 -19.03 -16.49 4.77
N TRP A 50 -20.13 -16.60 4.01
CA TRP A 50 -20.52 -15.60 3.04
C TRP A 50 -20.76 -14.20 3.61
N PRO A 51 -21.36 -14.02 4.81
CA PRO A 51 -21.44 -12.70 5.44
C PRO A 51 -20.07 -12.07 5.70
N LEU A 52 -19.08 -12.86 6.14
CA LEU A 52 -17.72 -12.36 6.33
C LEU A 52 -17.02 -12.06 5.00
N VAL A 53 -17.24 -12.87 3.96
CA VAL A 53 -16.75 -12.57 2.60
C VAL A 53 -17.32 -11.25 2.11
N GLU A 54 -18.64 -11.07 2.17
CA GLU A 54 -19.32 -9.85 1.69
C GLU A 54 -18.78 -8.61 2.39
N LYS A 55 -18.78 -8.61 3.74
CA LYS A 55 -18.29 -7.49 4.54
C LYS A 55 -16.82 -7.19 4.23
N THR A 56 -15.98 -8.21 4.13
CA THR A 56 -14.55 -7.99 3.92
C THR A 56 -14.27 -7.55 2.47
N ALA A 57 -15.02 -8.04 1.49
CA ALA A 57 -14.95 -7.59 0.11
C ALA A 57 -15.34 -6.11 -0.02
N GLN A 58 -16.36 -5.64 0.71
CA GLN A 58 -16.67 -4.21 0.78
C GLN A 58 -15.52 -3.38 1.38
N LEU A 59 -14.84 -3.88 2.43
CA LEU A 59 -13.67 -3.19 3.00
C LEU A 59 -12.49 -3.11 2.03
N ILE A 60 -12.36 -4.08 1.11
CA ILE A 60 -11.39 -4.03 0.01
C ILE A 60 -11.83 -3.00 -1.03
N GLY A 61 -13.08 -3.05 -1.48
CA GLY A 61 -13.61 -2.17 -2.53
C GLY A 61 -13.79 -0.72 -2.10
N GLU A 62 -13.93 -0.43 -0.81
CA GLU A 62 -14.17 0.93 -0.27
C GLU A 62 -13.09 1.34 0.72
N HIS A 63 -11.86 0.87 0.50
CA HIS A 63 -10.75 1.17 1.39
C HIS A 63 -10.46 2.69 1.48
N PRO A 64 -9.94 3.17 2.63
CA PRO A 64 -9.55 4.58 2.77
C PRO A 64 -8.53 4.98 1.71
N LYS A 65 -8.67 6.21 1.21
CA LYS A 65 -7.73 6.80 0.24
C LYS A 65 -6.75 7.71 0.98
N PRO A 66 -5.46 7.72 0.60
CA PRO A 66 -4.54 8.75 1.09
C PRO A 66 -5.03 10.16 0.77
N SER A 67 -4.47 11.16 1.46
CA SER A 67 -4.76 12.57 1.20
C SER A 67 -4.48 12.94 -0.27
N VAL A 68 -5.15 13.98 -0.78
CA VAL A 68 -4.97 14.46 -2.17
C VAL A 68 -3.49 14.74 -2.47
N LEU A 69 -2.79 15.38 -1.53
CA LEU A 69 -1.37 15.70 -1.67
C LEU A 69 -0.49 14.44 -1.73
N GLU A 70 -0.78 13.43 -0.91
CA GLU A 70 -0.04 12.17 -0.96
C GLU A 70 -0.27 11.45 -2.29
N ARG A 71 -1.51 11.37 -2.77
CA ARG A 71 -1.82 10.77 -4.08
C ARG A 71 -1.10 11.50 -5.22
N ALA A 72 -1.03 12.82 -5.18
CA ALA A 72 -0.30 13.60 -6.19
C ALA A 72 1.20 13.22 -6.23
N ARG A 73 1.85 13.03 -5.07
CA ARG A 73 3.25 12.55 -5.00
C ARG A 73 3.40 11.14 -5.58
N ILE A 74 2.46 10.25 -5.28
CA ILE A 74 2.46 8.88 -5.84
C ILE A 74 2.30 8.92 -7.36
N PHE A 75 1.39 9.74 -7.88
CA PHE A 75 1.19 9.87 -9.33
C PHE A 75 2.41 10.48 -10.03
N ALA A 76 3.09 11.45 -9.40
CA ALA A 76 4.34 11.98 -9.91
C ALA A 76 5.44 10.90 -10.00
N PHE A 77 5.54 10.02 -8.99
CA PHE A 77 6.45 8.88 -9.01
C PHE A 77 6.11 7.88 -10.14
N VAL A 78 4.82 7.53 -10.29
CA VAL A 78 4.37 6.57 -11.31
C VAL A 78 4.59 7.12 -12.74
N GLY A 79 4.46 8.43 -12.93
CA GLY A 79 4.79 9.12 -14.18
C GLY A 79 3.94 8.63 -15.36
N SER A 80 4.60 8.32 -16.47
CA SER A 80 3.95 7.89 -17.72
C SER A 80 3.14 6.60 -17.60
N ASN A 81 3.36 5.80 -16.55
CA ASN A 81 2.64 4.55 -16.31
C ASN A 81 1.34 4.73 -15.52
N LEU A 82 0.86 5.97 -15.31
CA LEU A 82 -0.32 6.27 -14.49
C LEU A 82 -1.58 5.54 -14.96
N GLY A 83 -1.76 5.41 -16.28
CA GLY A 83 -2.89 4.66 -16.84
C GLY A 83 -2.91 3.20 -16.38
N LYS A 84 -1.76 2.53 -16.44
CA LYS A 84 -1.59 1.14 -15.99
C LYS A 84 -1.78 1.00 -14.48
N PHE A 85 -1.27 1.95 -13.70
CA PHE A 85 -1.48 1.98 -12.25
C PHE A 85 -2.97 2.07 -11.89
N LYS A 86 -3.70 2.98 -12.54
CA LYS A 86 -5.15 3.14 -12.34
C LYS A 86 -5.95 1.94 -12.83
N GLU A 87 -5.51 1.25 -13.88
CA GLU A 87 -6.19 0.06 -14.37
C GLU A 87 -6.14 -1.08 -13.34
N PHE A 88 -4.98 -1.32 -12.72
CA PHE A 88 -4.88 -2.32 -11.65
C PHE A 88 -5.70 -1.97 -10.41
N ASP A 89 -5.75 -0.68 -10.05
CA ASP A 89 -6.59 -0.15 -8.99
C ASP A 89 -8.07 -0.40 -9.30
N LYS A 90 -8.53 0.02 -10.48
CA LYS A 90 -9.90 -0.20 -10.97
C LYS A 90 -10.28 -1.68 -10.98
N GLN A 91 -9.42 -2.54 -11.54
CA GLN A 91 -9.66 -3.99 -11.56
C GLN A 91 -9.85 -4.56 -10.15
N THR A 92 -9.05 -4.09 -9.19
CA THR A 92 -9.13 -4.50 -7.78
C THR A 92 -10.44 -4.07 -7.14
N HIS A 93 -10.83 -2.80 -7.31
CA HIS A 93 -12.11 -2.28 -6.84
C HIS A 93 -13.30 -3.05 -7.42
N GLU A 94 -13.34 -3.22 -8.75
CA GLU A 94 -14.44 -3.94 -9.42
C GLU A 94 -14.54 -5.39 -8.98
N GLY A 95 -13.42 -6.10 -8.90
CA GLY A 95 -13.41 -7.49 -8.41
C GLY A 95 -13.90 -7.59 -6.96
N ALA A 96 -13.59 -6.61 -6.12
CA ALA A 96 -14.07 -6.59 -4.73
C ALA A 96 -15.58 -6.35 -4.65
N HIS A 97 -16.15 -5.45 -5.47
CA HIS A 97 -17.60 -5.26 -5.53
C HIS A 97 -18.31 -6.50 -6.07
N GLU A 98 -17.81 -7.10 -7.15
CA GLU A 98 -18.33 -8.35 -7.70
C GLU A 98 -18.32 -9.48 -6.67
N MET A 99 -17.25 -9.57 -5.87
CA MET A 99 -17.12 -10.56 -4.80
C MET A 99 -18.15 -10.33 -3.69
N ALA A 100 -18.38 -9.08 -3.28
CA ALA A 100 -19.39 -8.75 -2.28
C ALA A 100 -20.80 -9.15 -2.77
N HIS A 101 -21.15 -8.81 -4.00
CA HIS A 101 -22.43 -9.20 -4.60
C HIS A 101 -22.58 -10.73 -4.70
N ALA A 102 -21.55 -11.44 -5.17
CA ALA A 102 -21.60 -12.90 -5.27
C ALA A 102 -21.71 -13.57 -3.89
N ALA A 103 -21.07 -13.02 -2.86
CA ALA A 103 -21.17 -13.52 -1.49
C ALA A 103 -22.58 -13.31 -0.91
N ALA A 104 -23.21 -12.15 -1.15
CA ALA A 104 -24.60 -11.91 -0.76
C ALA A 104 -25.57 -12.94 -1.37
N GLU A 105 -25.28 -13.38 -2.60
CA GLU A 105 -26.03 -14.41 -3.32
C GLU A 105 -25.61 -15.85 -2.96
N LYS A 106 -24.58 -16.02 -2.13
CA LYS A 106 -23.97 -17.30 -1.74
C LYS A 106 -23.46 -18.11 -2.95
N ASP A 107 -23.05 -17.42 -4.01
CA ASP A 107 -22.48 -18.06 -5.21
C ASP A 107 -20.96 -18.21 -5.06
N GLY A 108 -20.54 -19.34 -4.50
CA GLY A 108 -19.13 -19.62 -4.22
C GLY A 108 -18.24 -19.60 -5.46
N VAL A 109 -18.73 -20.03 -6.63
CA VAL A 109 -17.95 -20.03 -7.87
C VAL A 109 -17.71 -18.59 -8.33
N ARG A 110 -18.74 -17.74 -8.30
CA ARG A 110 -18.58 -16.31 -8.62
C ARG A 110 -17.71 -15.59 -7.62
N VAL A 111 -17.79 -15.93 -6.33
CA VAL A 111 -16.87 -15.38 -5.30
C VAL A 111 -15.41 -15.71 -5.63
N ILE A 112 -15.10 -16.96 -5.99
CA ILE A 112 -13.73 -17.39 -6.32
C ILE A 112 -13.22 -16.67 -7.59
N ASN A 113 -14.06 -16.54 -8.63
CA ASN A 113 -13.69 -15.83 -9.85
C ASN A 113 -13.43 -14.33 -9.57
N ALA A 114 -14.27 -13.70 -8.74
CA ALA A 114 -14.08 -12.32 -8.34
C ALA A 114 -12.81 -12.14 -7.48
N LEU A 115 -12.51 -13.08 -6.59
CA LEU A 115 -11.25 -13.11 -5.82
C LEU A 115 -10.04 -13.20 -6.74
N GLN A 116 -10.09 -14.04 -7.78
CA GLN A 116 -9.02 -14.11 -8.78
C GLN A 116 -8.80 -12.76 -9.46
N LYS A 117 -9.87 -12.04 -9.86
CA LYS A 117 -9.79 -10.71 -10.46
C LYS A 117 -9.06 -9.73 -9.54
N VAL A 118 -9.37 -9.73 -8.24
CA VAL A 118 -8.68 -8.93 -7.22
C VAL A 118 -7.19 -9.33 -7.11
N GLN A 119 -6.90 -10.61 -6.96
CA GLN A 119 -5.51 -11.10 -6.81
C GLN A 119 -4.63 -10.74 -8.01
N LEU A 120 -5.16 -10.84 -9.23
CA LEU A 120 -4.44 -10.43 -10.44
C LEU A 120 -4.18 -8.93 -10.50
N GLY A 121 -5.13 -8.09 -10.03
CA GLY A 121 -4.92 -6.65 -9.89
C GLY A 121 -3.79 -6.32 -8.90
N CYS A 122 -3.82 -6.94 -7.72
CA CYS A 122 -2.77 -6.79 -6.71
C CYS A 122 -1.40 -7.23 -7.26
N LEU A 123 -1.32 -8.42 -7.88
CA LEU A 123 -0.07 -8.96 -8.41
C LEU A 123 0.48 -8.08 -9.53
N GLY A 124 -0.37 -7.65 -10.46
CA GLY A 124 0.00 -6.77 -11.57
C GLY A 124 0.57 -5.45 -11.06
N CYS A 125 -0.10 -4.79 -10.12
CA CYS A 125 0.40 -3.56 -9.52
C CYS A 125 1.75 -3.79 -8.80
N HIS A 126 1.86 -4.85 -8.02
CA HIS A 126 3.07 -5.14 -7.26
C HIS A 126 4.29 -5.41 -8.15
N GLN A 127 4.12 -6.22 -9.20
CA GLN A 127 5.20 -6.53 -10.14
C GLN A 127 5.68 -5.29 -10.90
N ASN A 128 4.79 -4.34 -11.19
CA ASN A 128 5.14 -3.15 -11.97
C ASN A 128 5.68 -2.01 -11.10
N PHE A 129 5.20 -1.85 -9.87
CA PHE A 129 5.42 -0.60 -9.12
C PHE A 129 5.99 -0.78 -7.72
N ARG A 130 5.81 -1.92 -7.04
CA ARG A 130 6.10 -2.03 -5.61
C ARG A 130 7.58 -1.85 -5.29
N ALA A 131 8.48 -2.50 -6.04
CA ALA A 131 9.92 -2.40 -5.78
C ALA A 131 10.42 -0.95 -5.98
N GLY A 132 10.03 -0.31 -7.08
CA GLY A 132 10.37 1.09 -7.35
C GLY A 132 9.78 2.05 -6.32
N PHE A 133 8.54 1.81 -5.91
CA PHE A 133 7.85 2.62 -4.89
C PHE A 133 8.60 2.56 -3.56
N VAL A 134 8.94 1.35 -3.10
CA VAL A 134 9.66 1.15 -1.84
C VAL A 134 11.03 1.84 -1.88
N LYS A 135 11.77 1.66 -2.96
CA LYS A 135 13.07 2.31 -3.16
C LYS A 135 12.94 3.84 -3.12
N HIS A 136 11.95 4.39 -3.82
CA HIS A 136 11.76 5.84 -3.92
C HIS A 136 11.31 6.49 -2.61
N PHE A 137 10.33 5.90 -1.91
CA PHE A 137 9.71 6.52 -0.74
C PHE A 137 10.30 6.08 0.60
N TYR A 138 11.02 4.95 0.67
CA TYR A 138 11.55 4.42 1.93
C TYR A 138 13.05 4.14 1.93
N SER A 139 13.75 4.34 0.81
CA SER A 139 15.20 4.08 0.68
C SER A 139 15.61 2.67 1.14
N LYS A 140 14.71 1.69 0.94
CA LYS A 140 14.95 0.27 1.20
C LYS A 140 15.16 -0.49 -0.10
#